data_AF-A0A519T309-F1
#
_entry.id   AF-A0A519T309-F1
#
_cell.length_a   1.000
_cell.length_b   1.000
_cell.length_c   1.000
_cell.angle_alpha   90.00
_cell.angle_beta   90.00
_cell.angle_gamma   90.00
#
_symmetry.space_group_name_H-M   'P 1'
#
loop_
_entity.id
_entity.type
_entity.pdbx_description
1 polymer ?
#
loop_
_entity_poly.entity_id
_entity_poly.type
_entity_poly.pdbx_seq_one_letter_code
_entity_poly.pdbx_strand_id
1 'polypeptide(L)'
;MNSIRYSLFPLVVCAASATAQAQTTGTITGRVTNSNGGAVEAVSVGLEGQAKGAITDEQGRFRIRQVAPGQYTLVVSSVGLKTEQQTVTVTAGQAATANFMLAESAAELREVTVQGARTNKFNRPNSVDVAKMPLSNLENPQVYATVGKELLTEQLVFSVDDASRNVPGLQKMWEPTGRSGDGGSFYASRGFVVSSQLRNGVAGGVTSTIDAINLEKLEVIKGPSATLYGSALTSFGGLLNRVTKKP
;
A
#
# COMPACT_ATOMS: atom_id res chain seq x y z
N MET A 1 -49.31 35.20 87.01
CA MET A 1 -49.09 34.92 85.58
C MET A 1 -47.77 34.18 85.40
N ASN A 2 -47.90 32.97 84.86
CA ASN A 2 -46.97 32.20 84.01
C ASN A 2 -45.56 31.83 84.48
N SER A 3 -45.45 30.55 84.86
CA SER A 3 -44.30 29.66 84.74
C SER A 3 -43.85 29.48 83.29
N ILE A 4 -42.53 29.46 83.02
CA ILE A 4 -41.97 28.93 81.77
C ILE A 4 -40.71 28.09 82.07
N ARG A 5 -40.79 26.82 81.67
CA ARG A 5 -39.76 25.77 81.65
C ARG A 5 -39.13 25.72 80.25
N TYR A 6 -37.82 25.54 80.12
CA TYR A 6 -37.16 24.95 78.92
C TYR A 6 -35.86 24.28 79.40
N SER A 7 -35.78 22.96 79.54
CA SER A 7 -35.70 21.89 78.53
C SER A 7 -34.27 21.68 78.00
N LEU A 8 -33.66 20.59 78.49
CA LEU A 8 -32.48 19.92 77.96
C LEU A 8 -32.54 19.79 76.42
N PHE A 9 -31.41 20.03 75.76
CA PHE A 9 -31.16 19.62 74.37
C PHE A 9 -29.90 18.73 74.37
N PRO A 10 -29.98 17.44 74.00
CA PRO A 10 -28.79 16.60 73.96
C PRO A 10 -28.03 16.88 72.65
N LEU A 11 -26.72 17.09 72.79
CA LEU A 11 -25.75 17.20 71.70
C LEU A 11 -25.65 15.84 70.99
N VAL A 12 -26.28 15.73 69.82
CA VAL A 12 -26.16 14.57 68.93
C VAL A 12 -24.74 14.53 68.37
N VAL A 13 -23.93 13.60 68.88
CA VAL A 13 -22.61 13.28 68.33
C VAL A 13 -22.82 12.49 67.04
N CYS A 14 -22.61 13.16 65.90
CA CYS A 14 -22.56 12.53 64.58
C CYS A 14 -21.28 11.69 64.47
N ALA A 15 -21.41 10.38 64.59
CA ALA A 15 -20.36 9.44 64.22
C ALA A 15 -20.18 9.48 62.70
N ALA A 16 -19.11 10.13 62.23
CA ALA A 16 -18.66 10.03 60.86
C ALA A 16 -18.04 8.64 60.66
N SER A 17 -18.83 7.71 60.12
CA SER A 17 -18.32 6.43 59.62
C SER A 17 -17.34 6.70 58.49
N ALA A 18 -16.04 6.53 58.78
CA ALA A 18 -15.02 6.43 57.74
C ALA A 18 -15.31 5.17 56.92
N THR A 19 -15.92 5.33 55.75
CA THR A 19 -16.02 4.25 54.78
C THR A 19 -14.62 3.92 54.31
N ALA A 20 -14.06 2.82 54.85
CA ALA A 20 -12.89 2.18 54.30
C ALA A 20 -13.20 1.86 52.83
N GLN A 21 -12.58 2.59 51.90
CA GLN A 21 -12.66 2.27 50.48
C GLN A 21 -11.97 0.92 50.27
N ALA A 22 -12.76 -0.14 50.14
CA ALA A 22 -12.26 -1.39 49.60
C ALA A 22 -11.64 -1.07 48.24
N GLN A 23 -10.33 -1.31 48.10
CA GLN A 23 -9.64 -1.09 46.83
C GLN A 23 -10.21 -2.08 45.81
N THR A 24 -11.16 -1.63 45.00
CA THR A 24 -11.83 -2.41 43.94
C THR A 24 -10.87 -2.76 42.78
N THR A 25 -9.63 -2.30 42.86
CA THR A 25 -8.59 -2.53 41.86
C THR A 25 -7.32 -3.05 42.53
N GLY A 26 -6.57 -3.89 41.81
CA GLY A 26 -5.25 -4.35 42.18
C GLY A 26 -4.14 -3.52 41.52
N THR A 27 -2.90 -3.81 41.92
CA THR A 27 -1.70 -3.25 41.30
C THR A 27 -0.82 -4.38 40.77
N ILE A 28 -0.17 -4.19 39.64
CA ILE A 28 0.88 -5.09 39.15
C ILE A 28 2.22 -4.40 39.34
N THR A 29 3.17 -5.06 39.98
CA THR A 29 4.54 -4.58 40.16
C THR A 29 5.53 -5.62 39.68
N GLY A 30 6.74 -5.20 39.33
CA GLY A 30 7.75 -6.15 38.90
C GLY A 30 9.04 -5.50 38.47
N ARG A 31 9.97 -6.33 38.03
CA ARG A 31 11.26 -5.90 37.51
C ARG A 31 11.58 -6.59 36.18
N VAL A 32 12.14 -5.83 35.24
CA VAL A 32 12.65 -6.29 33.97
C VAL A 32 14.18 -6.25 34.00
N THR A 33 14.79 -7.37 33.63
CA THR A 33 16.25 -7.57 33.60
C THR A 33 16.71 -8.07 32.23
N ASN A 34 17.98 -7.87 31.89
CA ASN A 34 18.59 -8.48 30.71
C ASN A 34 19.16 -9.87 31.04
N SER A 35 19.64 -10.60 30.03
CA SER A 35 20.31 -11.90 30.17
C SER A 35 21.53 -11.90 31.10
N ASN A 36 22.14 -10.73 31.34
CA ASN A 36 23.28 -10.54 32.23
C ASN A 36 22.88 -10.10 33.66
N GLY A 37 21.58 -10.05 33.97
CA GLY A 37 21.05 -9.64 35.28
C GLY A 37 21.03 -8.12 35.52
N GLY A 38 21.42 -7.31 34.54
CA GLY A 38 21.32 -5.86 34.56
C GLY A 38 19.88 -5.38 34.43
N ALA A 39 19.56 -4.25 35.08
CA ALA A 39 18.25 -3.60 34.92
C ALA A 39 18.07 -3.04 33.51
N VAL A 40 16.85 -3.13 32.97
CA VAL A 40 16.52 -2.56 31.66
C VAL A 40 15.50 -1.43 31.83
N GLU A 41 15.95 -0.22 31.60
CA GLU A 41 15.14 0.99 31.61
C GLU A 41 14.32 1.14 30.31
N ALA A 42 13.24 1.93 30.37
CA ALA A 42 12.46 2.36 29.21
C ALA A 42 11.80 1.22 28.42
N VAL A 43 11.51 0.10 29.08
CA VAL A 43 10.79 -1.03 28.51
C VAL A 43 9.29 -0.84 28.70
N SER A 44 8.51 -1.07 27.64
CA SER A 44 7.05 -1.04 27.70
C SER A 44 6.49 -2.35 28.25
N VAL A 45 5.74 -2.27 29.34
CA VAL A 45 5.00 -3.37 29.96
C VAL A 45 3.51 -3.09 29.84
N GLY A 46 2.83 -3.81 28.95
CA GLY A 46 1.40 -3.66 28.68
C GLY A 46 0.57 -4.87 29.09
N LEU A 47 -0.72 -4.65 29.35
CA LEU A 47 -1.71 -5.73 29.43
C LEU A 47 -2.26 -6.02 28.03
N GLU A 48 -2.19 -7.27 27.58
CA GLU A 48 -2.72 -7.69 26.29
C GLU A 48 -4.23 -7.41 26.19
N GLY A 49 -4.65 -6.75 25.10
CA GLY A 49 -6.06 -6.40 24.88
C GLY A 49 -6.59 -5.24 25.73
N GLN A 50 -5.75 -4.54 26.48
CA GLN A 50 -6.14 -3.39 27.32
C GLN A 50 -5.22 -2.20 27.05
N ALA A 51 -5.77 -0.98 27.06
CA ALA A 51 -4.99 0.26 26.97
C ALA A 51 -4.35 0.63 28.34
N LYS A 52 -3.81 -0.35 29.06
CA LYS A 52 -3.15 -0.17 30.36
C LYS A 52 -1.76 -0.77 30.32
N GLY A 53 -0.79 0.00 30.81
CA GLY A 53 0.61 -0.40 30.87
C GLY A 53 1.44 0.56 31.71
N ALA A 54 2.72 0.28 31.82
CA ALA A 54 3.72 1.10 32.48
C ALA A 54 5.05 0.98 31.73
N ILE A 55 5.93 1.96 31.95
CA ILE A 55 7.31 1.94 31.45
C ILE A 55 8.23 1.62 32.65
N THR A 56 9.30 0.87 32.42
CA THR A 56 10.30 0.59 33.47
C THR A 56 11.17 1.80 33.78
N ASP A 57 11.51 1.99 35.06
CA ASP A 57 12.44 3.02 35.53
C ASP A 57 13.93 2.62 35.33
N GLU A 58 14.86 3.50 35.73
CA GLU A 58 16.33 3.27 35.71
C GLU A 58 16.76 1.98 36.44
N GLN A 59 15.95 1.49 37.38
CA GLN A 59 16.22 0.26 38.15
C GLN A 59 15.52 -0.96 37.53
N GLY A 60 14.85 -0.79 36.40
CA GLY A 60 14.09 -1.79 35.66
C GLY A 60 12.74 -2.11 36.28
N ARG A 61 12.24 -1.31 37.23
CA ARG A 61 10.99 -1.57 37.94
C ARG A 61 9.81 -0.94 37.21
N PHE A 62 8.68 -1.63 37.20
CA PHE A 62 7.42 -1.11 36.66
C PHE A 62 6.29 -1.24 37.66
N ARG A 63 5.29 -0.37 37.54
CA ARG A 63 4.07 -0.39 38.37
C ARG A 63 2.84 0.02 37.58
N ILE A 64 1.91 -0.91 37.41
CA ILE A 64 0.61 -0.67 36.75
C ILE A 64 -0.46 -0.61 37.84
N ARG A 65 -1.09 0.56 38.00
CA ARG A 65 -2.12 0.80 39.02
C ARG A 65 -3.52 0.63 38.42
N GLN A 66 -4.50 0.49 39.30
CA GLN A 66 -5.93 0.47 38.95
C GLN A 66 -6.30 -0.65 37.95
N VAL A 67 -5.76 -1.86 38.14
CA VAL A 67 -6.09 -3.03 37.32
C VAL A 67 -7.31 -3.73 37.94
N ALA A 68 -8.34 -4.04 37.16
CA ALA A 68 -9.49 -4.77 37.68
C ALA A 68 -9.05 -6.20 38.07
N PRO A 69 -9.71 -6.86 39.05
CA PRO A 69 -9.38 -8.24 39.38
C PRO A 69 -9.66 -9.17 38.20
N GLY A 70 -8.74 -10.07 37.90
CA GLY A 70 -8.83 -10.95 36.73
C GLY A 70 -7.49 -11.57 36.35
N GLN A 71 -7.51 -12.43 35.34
CA GLN A 71 -6.31 -13.01 34.74
C GLN A 71 -5.93 -12.19 33.50
N TYR A 72 -4.66 -11.79 33.41
CA TYR A 72 -4.15 -10.96 32.32
C TYR A 72 -2.84 -11.51 31.78
N THR A 73 -2.62 -11.37 30.49
CA THR A 73 -1.30 -11.57 29.88
C THR A 73 -0.56 -10.24 29.87
N LEU A 74 0.58 -10.18 30.54
CA LEU A 74 1.52 -9.08 30.44
C LEU A 74 2.41 -9.30 29.22
N VAL A 75 2.56 -8.28 28.40
CA VAL A 75 3.44 -8.25 27.24
C VAL A 75 4.52 -7.22 27.49
N VAL A 76 5.78 -7.68 27.49
CA VAL A 76 6.94 -6.83 27.68
C VAL A 76 7.67 -6.71 26.37
N SER A 77 7.83 -5.48 25.87
CA SER A 77 8.47 -5.21 24.59
C SER A 77 9.34 -3.96 24.66
N SER A 78 10.47 -4.02 23.96
CA SER A 78 11.36 -2.88 23.76
C SER A 78 12.05 -3.01 22.40
N VAL A 79 12.53 -1.89 21.86
CA VAL A 79 13.27 -1.87 20.59
C VAL A 79 14.59 -2.64 20.78
N GLY A 80 14.85 -3.61 19.90
CA GLY A 80 16.07 -4.43 19.96
C GLY A 80 16.05 -5.56 20.99
N LEU A 81 14.95 -5.76 21.74
CA LEU A 81 14.79 -6.87 22.68
C LEU A 81 13.66 -7.81 22.26
N LYS A 82 13.76 -9.08 22.63
CA LYS A 82 12.75 -10.09 22.31
C LYS A 82 11.52 -9.87 23.18
N THR A 83 10.34 -9.78 22.56
CA THR A 83 9.08 -9.67 23.30
C THR A 83 8.84 -10.94 24.12
N GLU A 84 8.55 -10.76 25.41
CA GLU A 84 8.19 -11.84 26.33
C GLU A 84 6.79 -11.63 26.89
N GLN A 85 6.08 -12.72 27.14
CA GLN A 85 4.71 -12.71 27.64
C GLN A 85 4.57 -13.59 28.88
N GLN A 86 3.84 -13.11 29.89
CA GLN A 86 3.56 -13.88 31.09
C GLN A 86 2.15 -13.60 31.61
N THR A 87 1.43 -14.66 31.99
CA THR A 87 0.13 -14.54 32.62
C THR A 87 0.26 -14.19 34.11
N VAL A 88 -0.51 -13.21 34.57
CA VAL A 88 -0.60 -12.77 35.96
C VAL A 88 -2.06 -12.73 36.42
N THR A 89 -2.32 -13.19 37.63
CA THR A 89 -3.63 -13.09 38.26
C THR A 89 -3.63 -11.91 39.23
N VAL A 90 -4.57 -10.97 39.03
CA VAL A 90 -4.73 -9.78 39.87
C VAL A 90 -5.93 -9.97 40.77
N THR A 91 -5.70 -9.83 42.08
CA THR A 91 -6.72 -9.82 43.13
C THR A 91 -6.95 -8.39 43.63
N ALA A 92 -8.20 -8.08 44.02
CA ALA A 92 -8.56 -6.75 44.53
C ALA A 92 -7.75 -6.40 45.79
N GLY A 93 -7.20 -5.18 45.85
CA GLY A 93 -6.42 -4.70 46.99
C GLY A 93 -5.05 -5.36 47.19
N GLN A 94 -4.62 -6.24 46.28
CA GLN A 94 -3.31 -6.89 46.35
C GLN A 94 -2.38 -6.41 45.22
N ALA A 95 -1.08 -6.49 45.48
CA ALA A 95 -0.04 -6.27 44.49
C ALA A 95 0.39 -7.62 43.89
N ALA A 96 0.06 -7.86 42.63
CA ALA A 96 0.56 -9.00 41.89
C ALA A 96 2.00 -8.71 41.41
N THR A 97 2.91 -9.67 41.57
CA THR A 97 4.32 -9.50 41.18
C THR A 97 4.66 -10.35 39.96
N ALA A 98 5.26 -9.74 38.94
CA ALA A 98 5.73 -10.45 37.73
C ALA A 98 7.10 -9.92 37.31
N ASN A 99 8.10 -10.78 37.23
CA ASN A 99 9.47 -10.41 36.84
C ASN A 99 9.79 -10.99 35.47
N PHE A 100 10.47 -10.21 34.64
CA PHE A 100 10.81 -10.57 33.27
C PHE A 100 12.32 -10.52 33.05
N MET A 101 12.81 -11.44 32.23
CA MET A 101 14.16 -11.42 31.71
C MET A 101 14.08 -11.33 30.18
N LEU A 102 14.58 -10.23 29.62
CA LEU A 102 14.58 -9.99 28.18
C LEU A 102 15.93 -10.39 27.58
N ALA A 103 15.87 -11.19 26.52
CA ALA A 103 17.02 -11.44 25.68
C ALA A 103 17.11 -10.39 24.57
N GLU A 104 18.32 -10.09 24.11
CA GLU A 104 18.53 -9.27 22.91
C GLU A 104 17.88 -9.94 21.70
N SER A 105 17.17 -9.16 20.89
CA SER A 105 16.57 -9.63 19.66
C SER A 105 17.47 -9.25 18.49
N ALA A 106 18.10 -10.24 17.88
CA ALA A 106 18.79 -10.10 16.60
C ALA A 106 17.81 -10.04 15.41
N ALA A 107 16.57 -9.57 15.63
CA ALA A 107 15.62 -9.36 14.55
C ALA A 107 16.10 -8.18 13.70
N GLU A 108 16.79 -8.48 12.61
CA GLU A 108 17.02 -7.54 11.52
C GLU A 108 15.68 -6.90 11.15
N LEU A 109 15.56 -5.59 11.40
CA LEU A 109 14.44 -4.82 10.91
C LEU A 109 14.44 -4.99 9.39
N ARG A 110 13.39 -5.61 8.84
CA ARG A 110 13.21 -5.65 7.39
C ARG A 110 13.18 -4.21 6.91
N GLU A 111 14.17 -3.85 6.11
CA GLU A 111 14.18 -2.58 5.40
C GLU A 111 12.90 -2.47 4.59
N VAL A 112 12.00 -1.56 4.98
CA VAL A 112 10.84 -1.20 4.18
C VAL A 112 11.22 0.04 3.38
N THR A 113 11.76 -0.19 2.18
CA THR A 113 11.98 0.89 1.22
C THR A 113 10.62 1.31 0.63
N VAL A 114 10.05 2.39 1.13
CA VAL A 114 8.88 3.04 0.52
C VAL A 114 9.37 3.93 -0.63
N GLN A 115 9.52 3.35 -1.83
CA GLN A 115 9.73 4.14 -3.05
C GLN A 115 8.40 4.77 -3.48
N GLY A 116 8.17 6.00 -3.01
CA GLY A 116 7.10 6.88 -3.47
C GLY A 116 7.39 7.42 -4.87
N ALA A 117 7.43 6.57 -5.89
CA ALA A 117 7.48 7.04 -7.26
C ALA A 117 6.07 7.44 -7.71
N ARG A 118 5.74 8.75 -7.66
CA ARG A 118 4.66 9.34 -8.48
C ARG A 118 5.06 9.34 -9.96
N THR A 119 5.54 8.21 -10.45
CA THR A 119 5.80 8.01 -11.86
C THR A 119 4.46 7.78 -12.51
N ASN A 120 4.13 8.57 -13.53
CA ASN A 120 2.98 8.30 -14.36
C ASN A 120 3.12 6.86 -14.92
N LYS A 121 2.27 5.94 -14.45
CA LYS A 121 2.25 4.53 -14.86
C LYS A 121 2.04 4.34 -16.37
N PHE A 122 1.52 5.34 -17.04
CA PHE A 122 1.32 5.36 -18.49
C PHE A 122 2.53 5.91 -19.26
N ASN A 123 3.54 6.45 -18.58
CA ASN A 123 4.74 6.96 -19.23
C ASN A 123 5.55 5.80 -19.86
N ARG A 124 5.96 5.96 -21.12
CA ARG A 124 6.79 5.00 -21.86
C ARG A 124 8.08 5.71 -22.25
N PRO A 125 9.14 5.60 -21.44
CA PRO A 125 10.36 6.37 -21.65
C PRO A 125 11.18 5.88 -22.83
N ASN A 126 11.00 4.63 -23.28
CA ASN A 126 11.77 4.02 -24.36
C ASN A 126 10.91 3.08 -25.23
N SER A 127 11.32 2.90 -26.48
CA SER A 127 10.80 1.84 -27.35
C SER A 127 11.87 1.39 -28.33
N VAL A 128 12.11 0.08 -28.38
CA VAL A 128 13.04 -0.55 -29.34
C VAL A 128 12.43 -0.63 -30.73
N ASP A 129 11.13 -0.87 -30.80
CA ASP A 129 10.43 -1.16 -32.05
C ASP A 129 10.44 0.07 -32.96
N VAL A 130 10.01 1.23 -32.45
CA VAL A 130 9.84 2.49 -33.23
C VAL A 130 11.07 2.83 -34.08
N ALA A 131 12.25 2.92 -33.46
CA ALA A 131 13.49 3.28 -34.13
C ALA A 131 14.33 2.07 -34.58
N LYS A 132 13.86 0.84 -34.32
CA LYS A 132 14.66 -0.40 -34.42
C LYS A 132 15.96 -0.39 -33.59
N MET A 133 16.00 0.45 -32.56
CA MET A 133 17.11 0.62 -31.63
C MET A 133 16.57 1.10 -30.27
N PRO A 134 17.23 0.77 -29.14
CA PRO A 134 16.75 1.11 -27.80
C PRO A 134 16.98 2.58 -27.47
N LEU A 135 16.19 3.48 -28.07
CA LEU A 135 16.23 4.92 -27.77
C LEU A 135 15.19 5.31 -26.75
N SER A 136 15.50 6.36 -25.97
CA SER A 136 14.48 7.06 -25.20
C SER A 136 13.57 7.88 -26.12
N ASN A 137 12.36 8.18 -25.64
CA ASN A 137 11.39 8.99 -26.36
C ASN A 137 11.92 10.41 -26.64
N LEU A 138 12.76 10.94 -25.74
CA LEU A 138 13.33 12.28 -25.88
C LEU A 138 14.46 12.34 -26.93
N GLU A 139 15.18 11.23 -27.11
CA GLU A 139 16.27 11.12 -28.09
C GLU A 139 15.76 10.76 -29.49
N ASN A 140 14.52 10.26 -29.61
CA ASN A 140 13.96 9.85 -30.88
C ASN A 140 13.50 11.08 -31.70
N PRO A 141 14.09 11.36 -32.86
CA PRO A 141 13.69 12.50 -33.70
C PRO A 141 12.32 12.29 -34.36
N GLN A 142 11.79 11.07 -34.35
CA GLN A 142 10.51 10.73 -34.94
C GLN A 142 9.39 10.79 -33.90
N VAL A 143 8.30 11.48 -34.23
CA VAL A 143 7.13 11.56 -33.35
C VAL A 143 6.38 10.24 -33.36
N TYR A 144 6.21 9.63 -32.20
CA TYR A 144 5.37 8.46 -32.01
C TYR A 144 4.48 8.59 -30.77
N ALA A 145 3.44 7.76 -30.69
CA ALA A 145 2.64 7.60 -29.49
C ALA A 145 2.52 6.11 -29.16
N THR A 146 2.52 5.80 -27.87
CA THR A 146 2.45 4.42 -27.37
C THR A 146 1.28 4.31 -26.41
N VAL A 147 0.42 3.33 -26.66
CA VAL A 147 -0.69 2.94 -25.77
C VAL A 147 -0.29 1.59 -25.16
N GLY A 148 0.11 1.59 -23.88
CA GLY A 148 0.56 0.38 -23.18
C GLY A 148 -0.58 -0.41 -22.54
N LYS A 149 -0.32 -1.68 -22.22
CA LYS A 149 -1.26 -2.62 -21.58
C LYS A 149 -1.95 -2.09 -20.32
N GLU A 150 -1.26 -1.25 -19.56
CA GLU A 150 -1.76 -0.64 -18.33
C GLU A 150 -2.93 0.28 -18.65
N LEU A 151 -2.80 1.12 -19.70
CA LEU A 151 -3.88 1.99 -20.17
C LEU A 151 -5.03 1.18 -20.78
N LEU A 152 -4.69 0.14 -21.55
CA LEU A 152 -5.70 -0.76 -22.15
C LEU A 152 -6.53 -1.45 -21.07
N THR A 153 -5.89 -1.92 -20.00
CA THR A 153 -6.56 -2.65 -18.92
C THR A 153 -7.43 -1.71 -18.08
N GLU A 154 -6.94 -0.51 -17.77
CA GLU A 154 -7.70 0.45 -16.96
C GLU A 154 -8.91 1.03 -17.67
N GLN A 155 -8.83 1.19 -18.99
CA GLN A 155 -9.97 1.63 -19.80
C GLN A 155 -10.85 0.48 -20.29
N LEU A 156 -10.55 -0.77 -19.90
CA LEU A 156 -11.26 -1.97 -20.36
C LEU A 156 -11.34 -2.03 -21.90
N VAL A 157 -10.21 -1.79 -22.56
CA VAL A 157 -10.08 -1.82 -24.02
C VAL A 157 -9.86 -3.25 -24.49
N PHE A 158 -10.80 -3.77 -25.28
CA PHE A 158 -10.76 -5.14 -25.80
C PHE A 158 -10.32 -5.25 -27.27
N SER A 159 -10.24 -4.13 -27.99
CA SER A 159 -9.86 -4.12 -29.41
C SER A 159 -8.72 -3.15 -29.71
N VAL A 160 -7.89 -3.47 -30.71
CA VAL A 160 -6.85 -2.55 -31.22
C VAL A 160 -7.48 -1.25 -31.74
N ASP A 161 -8.68 -1.35 -32.31
CA ASP A 161 -9.46 -0.21 -32.78
C ASP A 161 -9.84 0.77 -31.67
N ASP A 162 -10.26 0.26 -30.53
CA ASP A 162 -10.58 1.10 -29.38
C ASP A 162 -9.32 1.67 -28.74
N ALA A 163 -8.21 0.92 -28.75
CA ALA A 163 -6.91 1.42 -28.31
C ALA A 163 -6.47 2.66 -29.11
N SER A 164 -6.82 2.72 -30.40
CA SER A 164 -6.47 3.84 -31.29
C SER A 164 -7.04 5.18 -30.85
N ARG A 165 -8.14 5.20 -30.07
CA ARG A 165 -8.77 6.43 -29.55
C ARG A 165 -7.87 7.19 -28.57
N ASN A 166 -6.92 6.49 -27.95
CA ASN A 166 -5.93 7.09 -27.04
C ASN A 166 -4.73 7.69 -27.78
N VAL A 167 -4.70 7.64 -29.12
CA VAL A 167 -3.60 8.15 -29.93
C VAL A 167 -3.98 9.51 -30.51
N PRO A 168 -3.33 10.60 -30.06
CA PRO A 168 -3.62 11.93 -30.60
C PRO A 168 -3.32 12.00 -32.10
N GLY A 169 -4.23 12.58 -32.88
CA GLY A 169 -4.08 12.77 -34.32
C GLY A 169 -4.26 11.50 -35.16
N LEU A 170 -4.71 10.40 -34.55
CA LEU A 170 -5.15 9.20 -35.25
C LEU A 170 -6.68 9.13 -35.22
N GLN A 171 -7.32 9.01 -36.39
CA GLN A 171 -8.78 8.95 -36.49
C GLN A 171 -9.19 7.69 -37.26
N LYS A 172 -10.05 6.85 -36.69
CA LYS A 172 -10.60 5.69 -37.41
C LYS A 172 -11.51 6.18 -38.53
N MET A 173 -11.26 5.72 -39.76
CA MET A 173 -12.03 6.10 -40.94
C MET A 173 -13.13 5.08 -41.23
N TRP A 174 -12.77 3.81 -41.29
CA TRP A 174 -13.71 2.71 -41.51
C TRP A 174 -13.27 1.43 -40.81
N GLU A 175 -14.25 0.60 -40.52
CA GLU A 175 -14.10 -0.69 -39.86
C GLU A 175 -13.73 -1.78 -40.86
N PRO A 176 -13.15 -2.91 -40.41
CA PRO A 176 -12.79 -3.99 -41.31
C PRO A 176 -14.06 -4.68 -41.79
N THR A 177 -14.16 -4.94 -43.09
CA THR A 177 -15.33 -5.57 -43.70
C THR A 177 -15.35 -7.09 -43.52
N GLY A 178 -14.28 -7.68 -42.99
CA GLY A 178 -14.11 -9.13 -42.87
C GLY A 178 -13.86 -9.83 -44.21
N ARG A 179 -13.71 -9.08 -45.31
CA ARG A 179 -13.43 -9.62 -46.64
C ARG A 179 -11.93 -9.86 -46.81
N SER A 180 -11.58 -11.05 -47.31
CA SER A 180 -10.19 -11.38 -47.67
C SER A 180 -9.62 -10.34 -48.64
N GLY A 181 -8.49 -9.74 -48.26
CA GLY A 181 -7.80 -8.71 -49.05
C GLY A 181 -8.22 -7.26 -48.77
N ASP A 182 -9.34 -7.04 -48.06
CA ASP A 182 -9.84 -5.69 -47.75
C ASP A 182 -9.11 -5.04 -46.56
N GLY A 183 -8.25 -5.80 -45.89
CA GLY A 183 -7.40 -5.32 -44.80
C GLY A 183 -8.13 -5.15 -43.47
N GLY A 184 -7.41 -4.61 -42.50
CA GLY A 184 -7.94 -4.27 -41.18
C GLY A 184 -8.64 -2.91 -41.23
N SER A 185 -8.96 -2.37 -40.07
CA SER A 185 -9.43 -0.99 -39.98
C SER A 185 -8.40 -0.01 -40.54
N PHE A 186 -8.93 1.05 -41.14
CA PHE A 186 -8.13 2.13 -41.67
C PHE A 186 -8.30 3.37 -40.80
N TYR A 187 -7.21 4.12 -40.71
CA TYR A 187 -7.13 5.32 -39.90
C TYR A 187 -6.55 6.45 -40.74
N ALA A 188 -6.87 7.69 -40.38
CA ALA A 188 -6.19 8.87 -40.87
C ALA A 188 -5.16 9.31 -39.83
N SER A 189 -3.93 9.57 -40.29
CA SER A 189 -2.87 10.20 -39.50
C SER A 189 -2.25 11.31 -40.33
N ARG A 190 -2.25 12.55 -39.81
CA ARG A 190 -1.76 13.74 -40.51
C ARG A 190 -2.34 13.91 -41.93
N GLY A 191 -3.60 13.54 -42.14
CA GLY A 191 -4.29 13.67 -43.43
C GLY A 191 -4.05 12.53 -44.43
N PHE A 192 -3.24 11.53 -44.09
CA PHE A 192 -2.99 10.37 -44.93
C PHE A 192 -3.64 9.11 -44.34
N VAL A 193 -4.09 8.22 -45.22
CA VAL A 193 -4.61 6.91 -44.85
C VAL A 193 -3.46 6.02 -44.38
N VAL A 194 -3.63 5.42 -43.21
CA VAL A 194 -2.72 4.46 -42.57
C VAL A 194 -3.54 3.25 -42.10
N SER A 195 -2.92 2.07 -42.05
CA SER A 195 -3.58 0.86 -41.53
C SER A 195 -2.64 0.05 -40.65
N SER A 196 -3.21 -0.86 -39.86
CA SER A 196 -2.46 -1.71 -38.93
C SER A 196 -1.82 -2.90 -39.65
N GLN A 197 -0.73 -2.64 -40.36
CA GLN A 197 -0.04 -3.64 -41.18
C GLN A 197 1.12 -4.33 -40.47
N LEU A 198 1.57 -3.81 -39.32
CA LEU A 198 2.73 -4.34 -38.61
C LEU A 198 2.35 -5.07 -37.32
N ARG A 199 3.13 -6.12 -37.03
CA ARG A 199 3.12 -6.84 -35.76
C ARG A 199 4.56 -7.08 -35.34
N ASN A 200 4.96 -6.62 -34.16
CA ASN A 200 6.34 -6.73 -33.65
C ASN A 200 7.40 -6.22 -34.65
N GLY A 201 7.10 -5.15 -35.38
CA GLY A 201 8.01 -4.53 -36.34
C GLY A 201 8.18 -5.28 -37.67
N VAL A 202 7.43 -6.37 -37.89
CA VAL A 202 7.39 -7.12 -39.16
C VAL A 202 6.01 -7.05 -39.81
N ALA A 203 5.92 -7.41 -41.10
CA ALA A 203 4.66 -7.52 -41.82
C ALA A 203 3.73 -8.50 -41.09
N GLY A 204 2.52 -8.05 -40.79
CA GLY A 204 1.53 -8.83 -40.06
C GLY A 204 0.13 -8.32 -40.36
N GLY A 205 -0.20 -8.13 -41.63
CA GLY A 205 -1.51 -7.63 -42.05
C GLY A 205 -2.66 -8.40 -41.42
N VAL A 206 -3.78 -7.71 -41.20
CA VAL A 206 -5.00 -8.30 -40.66
C VAL A 206 -6.16 -7.98 -41.57
N THR A 207 -7.21 -8.78 -41.49
CA THR A 207 -8.41 -8.69 -42.32
C THR A 207 -9.68 -8.48 -41.50
N SER A 208 -9.55 -8.48 -40.18
CA SER A 208 -10.64 -8.34 -39.22
C SER A 208 -10.19 -7.47 -38.05
N THR A 209 -11.14 -7.15 -37.18
CA THR A 209 -10.85 -6.58 -35.86
C THR A 209 -9.94 -7.52 -35.10
N ILE A 210 -8.97 -6.94 -34.38
CA ILE A 210 -8.00 -7.68 -33.58
C ILE A 210 -8.22 -7.39 -32.11
N ASP A 211 -8.22 -8.45 -31.31
CA ASP A 211 -8.34 -8.41 -29.87
C ASP A 211 -7.07 -7.80 -29.24
N ALA A 212 -7.25 -6.97 -28.23
CA ALA A 212 -6.19 -6.38 -27.43
C ALA A 212 -5.62 -7.34 -26.36
N ILE A 213 -6.21 -8.52 -26.14
CA ILE A 213 -5.79 -9.47 -25.10
C ILE A 213 -4.33 -9.91 -25.24
N ASN A 214 -3.84 -10.06 -26.48
CA ASN A 214 -2.46 -10.44 -26.78
C ASN A 214 -1.53 -9.25 -27.03
N LEU A 215 -2.05 -8.03 -26.88
CA LEU A 215 -1.32 -6.78 -27.12
C LEU A 215 -0.59 -6.34 -25.84
N GLU A 216 0.71 -6.13 -25.95
CA GLU A 216 1.52 -5.49 -24.91
C GLU A 216 1.42 -3.97 -25.03
N LYS A 217 1.50 -3.45 -26.27
CA LYS A 217 1.34 -2.04 -26.58
C LYS A 217 0.97 -1.83 -28.05
N LEU A 218 0.21 -0.77 -28.33
CA LEU A 218 0.04 -0.22 -29.67
C LEU A 218 0.99 0.96 -29.85
N GLU A 219 1.75 0.97 -30.93
CA GLU A 219 2.65 2.06 -31.28
C GLU A 219 2.25 2.68 -32.59
N VAL A 220 2.16 4.01 -32.60
CA VAL A 220 1.76 4.78 -33.77
C VAL A 220 2.84 5.78 -34.08
N ILE A 221 3.60 5.47 -35.13
CA ILE A 221 4.65 6.33 -35.63
C ILE A 221 4.00 7.30 -36.60
N LYS A 222 4.24 8.60 -36.41
CA LYS A 222 3.60 9.64 -37.20
C LYS A 222 4.58 10.18 -38.23
N GLY A 223 4.16 10.17 -39.49
CA GLY A 223 4.96 10.64 -40.62
C GLY A 223 5.78 9.55 -41.30
N PRO A 224 6.47 9.88 -42.41
CA PRO A 224 7.14 8.90 -43.26
C PRO A 224 8.14 8.04 -42.47
N SER A 225 8.03 6.72 -42.60
CA SER A 225 8.83 5.73 -41.85
C SER A 225 9.41 4.62 -42.74
N ALA A 226 9.36 4.81 -44.06
CA ALA A 226 9.71 3.78 -45.05
C ALA A 226 11.18 3.32 -44.95
N THR A 227 12.08 4.19 -44.47
CA THR A 227 13.50 3.85 -44.29
C THR A 227 13.70 2.65 -43.36
N LEU A 228 12.92 2.55 -42.28
CA LEU A 228 13.05 1.49 -41.29
C LEU A 228 12.12 0.30 -41.58
N TYR A 229 10.96 0.53 -42.18
CA TYR A 229 9.88 -0.46 -42.27
C TYR A 229 9.49 -0.86 -43.69
N GLY A 230 10.12 -0.27 -44.71
CA GLY A 230 9.77 -0.47 -46.12
C GLY A 230 8.57 0.37 -46.56
N SER A 231 8.55 0.74 -47.84
CA SER A 231 7.50 1.57 -48.43
C SER A 231 6.16 0.84 -48.55
N ALA A 232 6.16 -0.48 -48.71
CA ALA A 232 4.93 -1.27 -48.89
C ALA A 232 4.07 -1.39 -47.63
N LEU A 233 4.66 -1.20 -46.44
CA LEU A 233 4.00 -1.38 -45.14
C LEU A 233 3.76 -0.05 -44.42
N THR A 234 4.12 1.06 -45.07
CA THR A 234 4.06 2.40 -44.47
C THR A 234 3.37 3.37 -45.40
N SER A 235 2.85 4.44 -44.82
CA SER A 235 2.25 5.55 -45.54
C SER A 235 2.92 6.86 -45.13
N PHE A 236 2.67 7.94 -45.86
CA PHE A 236 3.12 9.28 -45.48
C PHE A 236 2.56 9.72 -44.12
N GLY A 237 1.40 9.19 -43.71
CA GLY A 237 0.83 9.38 -42.37
C GLY A 237 1.59 8.63 -41.27
N GLY A 238 2.43 7.67 -41.66
CA GLY A 238 3.23 6.81 -40.81
C GLY A 238 2.74 5.38 -40.81
N LEU A 239 2.78 4.74 -39.63
CA LEU A 239 2.41 3.33 -39.48
C LEU A 239 1.88 3.04 -38.08
N LEU A 240 1.14 1.93 -37.98
CA LEU A 240 0.69 1.36 -36.72
C LEU A 240 1.38 0.02 -36.54
N ASN A 241 2.07 -0.15 -35.40
CA ASN A 241 2.74 -1.37 -35.01
C ASN A 241 2.07 -1.93 -33.75
N ARG A 242 1.62 -3.18 -33.84
CA ARG A 242 1.09 -3.92 -32.68
C ARG A 242 2.21 -4.75 -32.07
N VAL A 243 2.55 -4.47 -30.83
CA VAL A 243 3.55 -5.24 -30.11
C VAL A 243 2.84 -6.23 -29.20
N THR A 244 3.10 -7.52 -29.40
CA THR A 244 2.46 -8.60 -28.65
C THR A 244 3.18 -8.88 -27.34
N LYS A 245 2.45 -9.50 -26.40
CA LYS A 245 3.03 -10.04 -25.18
C LYS A 245 4.14 -11.04 -25.50
N LYS A 246 5.18 -11.05 -24.66
CA LYS A 246 6.28 -12.02 -24.71
C LYS A 246 6.08 -13.06 -23.59
N PRO A 247 6.57 -14.29 -23.77
CA PRO A 247 6.58 -15.30 -22.71
C PRO A 247 7.38 -14.85 -21.49
#